data_AF-D7KUR6-F1
#
_entry.id   AF-D7KUR6-F1
#
_cell.length_a   1.000
_cell.length_b   1.000
_cell.length_c   1.000
_cell.angle_alpha   90.00
_cell.angle_beta   90.00
_cell.angle_gamma   90.00
#
_symmetry.space_group_name_H-M   'P 1'
#
loop_
_entity.id
_entity.type
_entity.pdbx_description
1 polymer ?
#
loop_
_entity_poly.entity_id
_entity_poly.type
_entity_poly.pdbx_seq_one_letter_code
_entity_poly.pdbx_strand_id
1 'polypeptide(L)'
;MSKEGLIAAKELKRLQTQLVRLDRFIASHVSRLLKSDLVSVLAEFQRQNQVFLCMKLYEVVRREIWYRPDMFFYRDMLMMLARNKKVDETKKVWEDLKKEGVLFDQHTFGDLVRAFLDNELPLEAIRLYGEMRDSPDPPLSLPFRVILKGLVPYPELREKVKDDFLELFPGMIVYDPPEDLCEESDEEARTDSDLE
;
A
#
# COMPACT_ATOMS: atom_id res chain seq x y z
N MET A 1 1.80 12.22 -17.74
CA MET A 1 0.88 11.44 -18.59
C MET A 1 0.71 12.15 -19.93
N SER A 2 0.94 11.45 -21.05
CA SER A 2 0.74 12.00 -22.40
C SER A 2 -0.74 12.07 -22.79
N LYS A 3 -1.05 12.60 -23.98
CA LYS A 3 -2.40 12.56 -24.56
C LYS A 3 -2.89 11.12 -24.77
N GLU A 4 -2.01 10.20 -25.18
CA GLU A 4 -2.35 8.80 -25.41
C GLU A 4 -2.72 8.10 -24.10
N GLY A 5 -1.92 8.30 -23.05
CA GLY A 5 -2.22 7.80 -21.71
C GLY A 5 -3.56 8.32 -21.19
N LEU A 6 -3.86 9.62 -21.38
CA LEU A 6 -5.12 10.21 -20.95
C LEU A 6 -6.33 9.62 -21.71
N ILE A 7 -6.21 9.43 -23.03
CA ILE A 7 -7.27 8.81 -23.84
C ILE A 7 -7.50 7.37 -23.39
N ALA A 8 -6.42 6.60 -23.20
CA ALA A 8 -6.52 5.23 -22.71
C ALA A 8 -7.18 5.17 -21.33
N ALA A 9 -6.79 6.04 -20.40
CA ALA A 9 -7.37 6.11 -19.06
C ALA A 9 -8.88 6.39 -19.10
N LYS A 10 -9.31 7.36 -19.92
CA LYS A 10 -10.73 7.71 -20.09
C LYS A 10 -11.53 6.53 -20.67
N GLU A 11 -10.98 5.87 -21.67
CA GLU A 11 -11.66 4.78 -22.36
C GLU A 11 -11.76 3.51 -21.50
N LEU A 12 -10.71 3.20 -20.73
CA LEU A 12 -10.73 2.11 -19.74
C LEU A 12 -11.86 2.29 -18.71
N LYS A 13 -12.03 3.50 -18.17
CA LYS A 13 -13.16 3.79 -17.26
C LYS A 13 -14.52 3.67 -17.96
N ARG A 14 -14.62 4.14 -19.21
CA ARG A 14 -15.86 4.03 -19.99
C ARG A 14 -16.26 2.58 -20.23
N LEU A 15 -15.29 1.71 -20.44
CA LEU A 15 -15.49 0.29 -20.77
C LEU A 15 -15.53 -0.63 -19.55
N GLN A 16 -15.32 -0.14 -18.33
CA GLN A 16 -15.11 -0.99 -17.14
C GLN A 16 -16.27 -1.97 -16.84
N THR A 17 -17.49 -1.64 -17.28
CA THR A 17 -18.68 -2.51 -17.12
C THR A 17 -18.91 -3.46 -18.32
N GLN A 18 -18.18 -3.28 -19.42
CA GLN A 18 -18.31 -4.03 -20.67
C GLN A 18 -17.09 -4.93 -20.88
N LEU A 19 -16.95 -5.97 -20.04
CA LEU A 19 -15.72 -6.78 -19.90
C LEU A 19 -15.11 -7.26 -21.23
N VAL A 20 -15.92 -7.79 -22.16
CA VAL A 20 -15.43 -8.25 -23.48
C VAL A 20 -14.80 -7.11 -24.28
N ARG A 21 -15.41 -5.92 -24.25
CA ARG A 21 -14.89 -4.75 -24.97
C ARG A 21 -13.69 -4.15 -24.26
N LEU A 22 -13.69 -4.16 -22.92
CA LEU A 22 -12.56 -3.76 -22.10
C LEU A 22 -11.32 -4.61 -22.41
N ASP A 23 -11.45 -5.93 -22.37
CA ASP A 23 -10.32 -6.84 -22.61
C ASP A 23 -9.81 -6.71 -24.06
N ARG A 24 -10.70 -6.53 -25.04
CA ARG A 24 -10.31 -6.22 -26.42
C ARG A 24 -9.55 -4.90 -26.52
N PHE A 25 -10.01 -3.85 -25.82
CA PHE A 25 -9.34 -2.56 -25.81
C PHE A 25 -7.95 -2.64 -25.16
N ILE A 26 -7.85 -3.35 -24.03
CA ILE A 26 -6.57 -3.60 -23.36
C ILE A 26 -5.58 -4.29 -24.31
N ALA A 27 -6.00 -5.37 -24.96
CA ALA A 27 -5.15 -6.16 -25.85
C ALA A 27 -4.69 -5.41 -27.11
N SER A 28 -5.46 -4.40 -27.56
CA SER A 28 -5.20 -3.69 -28.83
C SER A 28 -4.57 -2.32 -28.66
N HIS A 29 -4.87 -1.58 -27.59
CA HIS A 29 -4.43 -0.20 -27.39
C HIS A 29 -3.52 -0.05 -26.18
N VAL A 30 -3.88 -0.66 -25.05
CA VAL A 30 -3.13 -0.49 -23.79
C VAL A 30 -1.79 -1.22 -23.82
N SER A 31 -1.77 -2.44 -24.37
CA SER A 31 -0.54 -3.24 -24.59
C SER A 31 0.47 -2.61 -25.55
N ARG A 32 0.08 -1.53 -26.25
CA ARG A 32 0.94 -0.80 -27.21
C ARG A 32 1.39 0.54 -26.65
N LEU A 33 0.93 0.91 -25.45
CA LEU A 33 1.38 2.13 -24.79
C LEU A 33 2.86 2.04 -24.46
N LEU A 34 3.53 3.18 -24.57
CA LEU A 34 4.90 3.31 -24.05
C LEU A 34 4.91 3.07 -22.54
N LYS A 35 6.04 2.57 -22.03
CA LYS A 35 6.27 2.36 -20.58
C LYS A 35 5.80 3.54 -19.74
N SER A 36 6.21 4.76 -20.11
CA SER A 36 5.88 5.98 -19.36
C SER A 36 4.38 6.23 -19.27
N ASP A 37 3.63 5.96 -20.34
CA ASP A 37 2.18 6.16 -20.36
C ASP A 37 1.45 5.04 -19.62
N LEU A 38 1.83 3.78 -19.81
CA LEU A 38 1.20 2.67 -19.08
C LEU A 38 1.37 2.83 -17.56
N VAL A 39 2.58 3.17 -17.11
CA VAL A 39 2.87 3.43 -15.68
C VAL A 39 2.11 4.67 -15.20
N SER A 40 2.04 5.74 -16.00
CA SER A 40 1.27 6.95 -15.64
C SER A 40 -0.22 6.65 -15.48
N VAL A 41 -0.80 5.82 -16.35
CA VAL A 41 -2.23 5.43 -16.27
C VAL A 41 -2.48 4.56 -15.04
N LEU A 42 -1.58 3.61 -14.74
CA LEU A 42 -1.66 2.81 -13.52
C LEU A 42 -1.62 3.71 -12.28
N ALA A 43 -0.64 4.62 -12.19
CA ALA A 43 -0.50 5.55 -11.08
C ALA A 43 -1.75 6.43 -10.90
N GLU A 44 -2.33 6.91 -12.01
CA GLU A 44 -3.57 7.68 -11.98
C GLU A 44 -4.75 6.85 -11.46
N PHE A 45 -4.85 5.58 -11.83
CA PHE A 45 -5.90 4.69 -11.30
C PHE A 45 -5.69 4.35 -9.84
N GLN A 46 -4.45 4.17 -9.39
CA GLN A 46 -4.13 3.97 -7.98
C GLN A 46 -4.53 5.20 -7.15
N ARG A 47 -4.22 6.41 -7.65
CA ARG A 47 -4.63 7.69 -7.03
C ARG A 47 -6.15 7.83 -6.92
N GLN A 48 -6.88 7.31 -7.91
CA GLN A 48 -8.35 7.34 -7.95
C GLN A 48 -9.01 6.13 -7.30
N ASN A 49 -8.25 5.24 -6.65
CA ASN A 49 -8.78 4.03 -6.01
C ASN A 49 -9.58 3.12 -6.97
N GLN A 50 -9.24 3.12 -8.27
CA GLN A 50 -9.89 2.29 -9.29
C GLN A 50 -9.31 0.87 -9.26
N VAL A 51 -9.53 0.14 -8.15
CA VAL A 51 -8.91 -1.18 -7.87
C VAL A 51 -9.03 -2.13 -9.06
N PHE A 52 -10.23 -2.29 -9.62
CA PHE A 52 -10.48 -3.22 -10.73
C PHE A 52 -9.59 -2.92 -11.93
N LEU A 53 -9.49 -1.65 -12.33
CA LEU A 53 -8.65 -1.24 -13.45
C LEU A 53 -7.16 -1.29 -13.09
N CYS A 54 -6.78 -0.99 -11.85
CA CYS A 54 -5.41 -1.18 -11.37
C CYS A 54 -4.98 -2.64 -11.52
N MET A 55 -5.82 -3.59 -11.10
CA MET A 55 -5.51 -5.02 -11.22
C MET A 55 -5.45 -5.47 -12.69
N LYS A 56 -6.29 -4.92 -13.57
CA LYS A 56 -6.17 -5.17 -15.01
C LYS A 56 -4.84 -4.66 -15.56
N LEU A 57 -4.42 -3.44 -15.21
CA LEU A 57 -3.16 -2.85 -15.68
C LEU A 57 -1.92 -3.49 -15.04
N TYR A 58 -2.02 -3.93 -13.79
CA TYR A 58 -0.98 -4.71 -13.10
C TYR A 58 -0.59 -5.96 -13.92
N GLU A 59 -1.60 -6.70 -14.41
CA GLU A 59 -1.37 -7.86 -15.29
C GLU A 59 -0.75 -7.48 -16.63
N VAL A 60 -1.12 -6.33 -17.20
CA VAL A 60 -0.52 -5.85 -18.45
C VAL A 60 0.94 -5.50 -18.23
N VAL A 61 1.24 -4.67 -17.22
CA VAL A 61 2.61 -4.24 -16.89
C VAL A 61 3.52 -5.44 -16.68
N ARG A 62 3.08 -6.48 -15.96
CA ARG A 62 3.90 -7.68 -15.71
C ARG A 62 4.20 -8.52 -16.97
N ARG A 63 3.44 -8.34 -18.05
CA ARG A 63 3.64 -9.04 -19.33
C ARG A 63 4.49 -8.25 -20.32
N GLU A 64 4.82 -7.00 -20.01
CA GLU A 64 5.61 -6.14 -20.89
C GLU A 64 7.07 -6.58 -20.97
N ILE A 65 7.69 -6.46 -22.15
CA ILE A 65 9.09 -6.89 -22.37
C ILE A 65 10.08 -6.11 -21.49
N TRP A 66 9.78 -4.83 -21.25
CA TRP A 66 10.57 -3.94 -20.42
C TRP A 66 10.32 -4.12 -18.92
N TYR A 67 9.36 -4.98 -18.53
CA TYR A 67 9.05 -5.22 -17.13
C TYR A 67 10.25 -5.85 -16.42
N ARG A 68 10.57 -5.29 -15.26
CA ARG A 68 11.51 -5.86 -14.30
C ARG A 68 10.83 -5.79 -12.93
N PRO A 69 10.68 -6.91 -12.22
CA PRO A 69 10.16 -6.91 -10.86
C PRO A 69 10.92 -5.91 -10.00
N ASP A 70 10.18 -5.06 -9.30
CA ASP A 70 10.73 -3.95 -8.54
C ASP A 70 9.98 -3.80 -7.21
N MET A 71 10.73 -3.51 -6.14
CA MET A 71 10.20 -3.34 -4.79
C MET A 71 9.13 -2.23 -4.75
N PHE A 72 9.40 -1.08 -5.38
CA PHE A 72 8.48 0.04 -5.32
C PHE A 72 7.17 -0.24 -6.07
N PHE A 73 7.25 -0.92 -7.22
CA PHE A 73 6.06 -1.35 -7.96
C PHE A 73 5.12 -2.22 -7.09
N TYR A 74 5.67 -3.21 -6.38
CA TYR A 74 4.89 -4.06 -5.50
C TYR A 74 4.38 -3.32 -4.26
N ARG A 75 5.23 -2.48 -3.63
CA ARG A 75 4.85 -1.63 -2.51
C ARG A 75 3.65 -0.75 -2.87
N ASP A 76 3.69 -0.07 -4.01
CA ASP A 76 2.61 0.84 -4.43
C ASP A 76 1.29 0.10 -4.69
N MET A 77 1.35 -1.11 -5.27
CA MET A 77 0.18 -1.97 -5.43
C MET A 77 -0.40 -2.38 -4.08
N LEU A 78 0.44 -2.86 -3.14
CA LEU A 78 -0.01 -3.30 -1.82
C LEU A 78 -0.56 -2.13 -0.98
N MET A 79 0.07 -0.95 -1.04
CA MET A 79 -0.43 0.26 -0.39
C MET A 79 -1.81 0.67 -0.94
N MET A 80 -2.00 0.61 -2.26
CA MET A 80 -3.32 0.88 -2.86
C MET A 80 -4.37 -0.14 -2.41
N LEU A 81 -4.02 -1.42 -2.35
CA LEU A 81 -4.94 -2.48 -1.93
C LEU A 81 -5.30 -2.40 -0.45
N ALA A 82 -4.34 -2.05 0.41
CA ALA A 82 -4.59 -1.79 1.83
C ALA A 82 -5.62 -0.67 2.03
N ARG A 83 -5.41 0.48 1.37
CA ARG A 83 -6.35 1.62 1.41
C ARG A 83 -7.77 1.30 0.93
N ASN A 84 -7.90 0.28 0.08
CA ASN A 84 -9.18 -0.15 -0.48
C ASN A 84 -9.75 -1.40 0.20
N LYS A 85 -9.10 -1.89 1.26
CA LYS A 85 -9.47 -3.09 2.02
C LYS A 85 -9.64 -4.34 1.12
N LYS A 86 -8.74 -4.52 0.15
CA LYS A 86 -8.78 -5.58 -0.88
C LYS A 86 -7.88 -6.77 -0.57
N VAL A 87 -8.29 -7.55 0.43
CA VAL A 87 -7.49 -8.63 1.02
C VAL A 87 -7.12 -9.74 0.03
N ASP A 88 -8.04 -10.15 -0.85
CA ASP A 88 -7.77 -11.26 -1.76
C ASP A 88 -6.82 -10.86 -2.89
N GLU A 89 -6.96 -9.65 -3.42
CA GLU A 89 -6.00 -9.06 -4.34
C GLU A 89 -4.64 -8.83 -3.66
N THR A 90 -4.60 -8.44 -2.38
CA THR A 90 -3.36 -8.32 -1.60
C THR A 90 -2.63 -9.67 -1.56
N LYS A 91 -3.32 -10.77 -1.25
CA LYS A 91 -2.71 -12.11 -1.24
C LYS A 91 -2.11 -12.47 -2.59
N LYS A 92 -2.83 -12.19 -3.68
CA LYS A 92 -2.35 -12.42 -5.04
C LYS A 92 -1.05 -11.64 -5.31
N VAL A 93 -1.06 -10.33 -5.07
CA VAL A 93 0.11 -9.46 -5.31
C VAL A 93 1.29 -9.89 -4.43
N TRP A 94 1.03 -10.34 -3.21
CA TRP A 94 2.05 -10.87 -2.29
C TRP A 94 2.68 -12.19 -2.79
N GLU A 95 1.85 -13.12 -3.28
CA GLU A 95 2.35 -14.35 -3.88
C GLU A 95 3.18 -14.08 -5.14
N ASP A 96 2.75 -13.13 -5.96
CA ASP A 96 3.46 -12.72 -7.17
C ASP A 96 4.82 -12.09 -6.83
N LEU A 97 4.89 -11.22 -5.81
CA LEU A 97 6.13 -10.69 -5.26
C LEU A 97 7.09 -11.81 -4.86
N LYS A 98 6.60 -12.80 -4.12
CA LYS A 98 7.41 -13.96 -3.68
C LYS A 98 7.89 -14.81 -4.85
N LYS A 99 7.01 -15.10 -5.82
CA LYS A 99 7.34 -15.89 -7.02
C LYS A 99 8.40 -15.19 -7.87
N GLU A 100 8.39 -13.87 -7.91
CA GLU A 100 9.37 -13.06 -8.65
C GLU A 100 10.64 -12.76 -7.85
N GLY A 101 10.74 -13.24 -6.60
CA GLY A 101 11.93 -13.10 -5.77
C GLY A 101 12.22 -11.66 -5.34
N VAL A 102 11.20 -10.79 -5.32
CA VAL A 102 11.36 -9.41 -4.88
C VAL A 102 11.42 -9.39 -3.35
N LEU A 103 12.45 -8.77 -2.80
CA LEU A 103 12.62 -8.60 -1.35
C LEU A 103 12.26 -7.17 -0.95
N PHE A 104 11.66 -7.04 0.22
CA PHE A 104 11.39 -5.75 0.85
C PHE A 104 12.43 -5.47 1.92
N ASP A 105 12.86 -4.22 2.00
CA ASP A 105 13.65 -3.75 3.13
C ASP A 105 12.77 -3.55 4.37
N GLN A 106 13.43 -3.42 5.52
CA GLN A 106 12.77 -3.22 6.81
C GLN A 106 11.85 -1.98 6.82
N HIS A 107 12.20 -0.92 6.09
CA HIS A 107 11.37 0.29 5.99
C HIS A 107 10.08 0.05 5.22
N THR A 108 10.15 -0.65 4.09
CA THR A 108 9.01 -1.01 3.26
C THR A 108 8.04 -1.90 4.02
N PHE A 109 8.54 -2.85 4.80
CA PHE A 109 7.71 -3.63 5.71
C PHE A 109 7.02 -2.74 6.75
N GLY A 110 7.75 -1.85 7.42
CA GLY A 110 7.19 -0.91 8.40
C GLY A 110 6.06 -0.06 7.82
N ASP A 111 6.27 0.49 6.63
CA ASP A 111 5.27 1.28 5.89
C ASP A 111 4.02 0.47 5.57
N LEU A 112 4.19 -0.76 5.08
CA LEU A 112 3.07 -1.62 4.73
C LEU A 112 2.30 -2.06 5.97
N VAL A 113 2.97 -2.58 7.01
CA VAL A 113 2.32 -2.98 8.26
C VAL A 113 1.50 -1.81 8.81
N ARG A 114 2.07 -0.60 8.84
CA ARG A 114 1.34 0.61 9.24
C ARG A 114 0.12 0.88 8.36
N ALA A 115 0.27 0.82 7.03
CA ALA A 115 -0.83 1.06 6.11
C ALA A 115 -1.97 0.06 6.29
N PHE A 116 -1.67 -1.22 6.56
CA PHE A 116 -2.71 -2.22 6.85
C PHE A 116 -3.39 -1.97 8.20
N LEU A 117 -2.64 -1.56 9.24
CA LEU A 117 -3.21 -1.16 10.53
C LEU A 117 -4.14 0.05 10.42
N ASP A 118 -3.70 1.10 9.71
CA ASP A 118 -4.46 2.33 9.48
C ASP A 118 -5.76 2.08 8.69
N ASN A 119 -5.86 0.95 7.97
CA ASN A 119 -7.04 0.56 7.21
C ASN A 119 -7.82 -0.59 7.87
N GLU A 120 -7.63 -0.81 9.17
CA GLU A 120 -8.35 -1.82 9.97
C GLU A 120 -8.17 -3.27 9.47
N LEU A 121 -6.96 -3.59 9.01
CA LEU A 121 -6.56 -4.94 8.55
C LEU A 121 -5.47 -5.53 9.45
N PRO A 122 -5.71 -5.72 10.75
CA PRO A 122 -4.69 -6.17 11.70
C PRO A 122 -4.16 -7.57 11.40
N LEU A 123 -4.98 -8.46 10.83
CA LEU A 123 -4.56 -9.81 10.48
C LEU A 123 -3.53 -9.81 9.35
N GLU A 124 -3.76 -9.00 8.32
CA GLU A 124 -2.83 -8.79 7.21
C GLU A 124 -1.55 -8.11 7.71
N ALA A 125 -1.70 -7.09 8.55
CA ALA A 125 -0.58 -6.36 9.14
C ALA A 125 0.36 -7.28 9.95
N ILE A 126 -0.19 -8.14 10.81
CA ILE A 126 0.63 -9.05 11.62
C ILE A 126 1.29 -10.15 10.79
N ARG A 127 0.66 -10.58 9.68
CA ARG A 127 1.33 -11.48 8.73
C ARG A 127 2.54 -10.79 8.09
N LEU A 128 2.39 -9.56 7.61
CA LEU A 128 3.50 -8.77 7.07
C LEU A 128 4.59 -8.49 8.10
N TYR A 129 4.21 -8.26 9.35
CA TYR A 129 5.17 -8.13 10.46
C TYR A 129 5.96 -9.43 10.69
N GLY A 130 5.33 -10.60 10.63
CA GLY A 130 6.03 -11.88 10.68
C GLY A 130 7.05 -12.02 9.56
N GLU A 131 6.66 -11.71 8.32
CA GLU A 131 7.56 -11.71 7.17
C GLU A 131 8.72 -10.72 7.32
N MET A 132 8.49 -9.56 7.95
CA MET A 132 9.54 -8.59 8.30
C MET A 132 10.55 -9.17 9.29
N ARG A 133 10.09 -9.94 10.28
CA ARG A 133 10.97 -10.59 11.27
C ARG A 133 11.78 -11.74 10.67
N ASP A 134 11.19 -12.46 9.72
CA ASP A 134 11.83 -13.58 9.02
C ASP A 134 12.73 -13.11 7.86
N SER A 135 12.74 -11.81 7.57
CA SER A 135 13.59 -11.18 6.56
C SER A 135 15.07 -11.42 6.86
N PRO A 136 15.91 -11.66 5.83
CA PRO A 136 17.35 -11.79 6.00
C PRO A 136 18.03 -10.47 6.41
N ASP A 137 17.40 -9.33 6.13
CA ASP A 137 17.92 -8.01 6.51
C ASP A 137 17.92 -7.84 8.03
N PRO A 138 19.00 -7.27 8.62
CA PRO A 138 19.06 -6.97 10.04
C PRO A 138 17.87 -6.10 10.49
N PRO A 139 17.25 -6.40 11.65
CA PRO A 139 16.11 -5.63 12.12
C PRO A 139 16.50 -4.18 12.38
N LEU A 140 15.62 -3.25 12.00
CA LEU A 140 15.79 -1.82 12.26
C LEU A 140 14.78 -1.35 13.31
N SER A 141 15.21 -0.45 14.19
CA SER A 141 14.35 0.04 15.27
C SER A 141 13.22 0.97 14.78
N LEU A 142 13.43 1.71 13.69
CA LEU A 142 12.46 2.69 13.19
C LEU A 142 11.13 2.06 12.68
N PRO A 143 11.15 0.99 11.85
CA PRO A 143 9.93 0.26 11.48
C PRO A 143 9.08 -0.16 12.68
N PHE A 144 9.70 -0.67 13.75
CA PHE A 144 8.97 -1.06 14.96
C PHE A 144 8.27 0.12 15.62
N ARG A 145 8.89 1.31 15.67
CA ARG A 145 8.23 2.53 16.20
C ARG A 145 6.98 2.89 15.40
N VAL A 146 7.06 2.81 14.09
CA VAL A 146 5.95 3.09 13.17
C VAL A 146 4.82 2.08 13.38
N ILE A 147 5.15 0.80 13.52
CA ILE A 147 4.20 -0.30 13.79
C ILE A 147 3.55 -0.13 15.17
N LEU A 148 4.33 0.12 16.23
CA LEU A 148 3.83 0.34 17.59
C LEU A 148 2.86 1.52 17.69
N LYS A 149 3.10 2.58 16.92
CA LYS A 149 2.15 3.69 16.78
C LYS A 149 0.86 3.25 16.09
N GLY A 150 0.92 2.29 15.17
CA GLY A 150 -0.25 1.76 14.44
C GLY A 150 -1.06 0.77 15.28
N LEU A 151 -0.41 0.16 16.26
CA LEU A 151 -1.00 -0.83 17.15
C LEU A 151 -1.69 -0.25 18.38
N VAL A 152 -1.78 1.08 18.52
CA VAL A 152 -2.51 1.72 19.63
C VAL A 152 -3.94 1.16 19.80
N PRO A 153 -4.74 0.96 18.73
CA PRO A 153 -6.06 0.35 18.85
C PRO A 153 -6.06 -1.17 19.15
N TYR A 154 -4.89 -1.82 19.16
CA TYR A 154 -4.72 -3.27 19.24
C TYR A 154 -3.73 -3.64 20.37
N PRO A 155 -4.10 -3.47 21.66
CA PRO A 155 -3.17 -3.53 22.79
C PRO A 155 -2.45 -4.86 22.94
N GLU A 156 -3.12 -5.99 22.69
CA GLU A 156 -2.51 -7.32 22.76
C GLU A 156 -1.39 -7.50 21.72
N LEU A 157 -1.64 -7.04 20.49
CA LEU A 157 -0.64 -7.06 19.43
C LEU A 157 0.50 -6.08 19.70
N ARG A 158 0.15 -4.90 20.24
CA ARG A 158 1.12 -3.87 20.63
C ARG A 158 2.12 -4.41 21.63
N GLU A 159 1.64 -5.05 22.69
CA GLU A 159 2.51 -5.60 23.74
C GLU A 159 3.45 -6.67 23.19
N LYS A 160 2.94 -7.59 22.36
CA LYS A 160 3.78 -8.57 21.67
C LYS A 160 4.90 -7.92 20.85
N VAL A 161 4.60 -6.86 20.10
CA VAL A 161 5.61 -6.15 19.30
C VAL A 161 6.60 -5.37 20.19
N LYS A 162 6.20 -4.92 21.38
CA LYS A 162 7.12 -4.31 22.37
C LYS A 162 8.09 -5.35 22.92
N ASP A 163 7.60 -6.53 23.28
CA ASP A 163 8.44 -7.64 23.74
C ASP A 163 9.44 -8.05 22.66
N ASP A 164 8.97 -8.25 21.43
CA ASP A 164 9.82 -8.57 20.28
C ASP A 164 10.88 -7.47 20.04
N PHE A 165 10.53 -6.19 20.21
CA PHE A 165 11.48 -5.08 20.08
C PHE A 165 12.58 -5.13 21.15
N LEU A 166 12.22 -5.38 22.42
CA LEU A 166 13.17 -5.44 23.52
C LEU A 166 14.12 -6.63 23.42
N GLU A 167 13.64 -7.75 22.87
CA GLU A 167 14.48 -8.92 22.57
C GLU A 167 15.54 -8.58 21.51
N LEU A 168 15.15 -7.88 20.44
CA LEU A 168 16.04 -7.53 19.32
C LEU A 168 16.97 -6.35 19.63
N PHE A 169 16.52 -5.42 20.48
CA PHE A 169 17.24 -4.18 20.79
C PHE A 169 17.42 -4.00 22.31
N PRO A 170 18.21 -4.85 22.97
CA PRO A 170 18.39 -4.80 24.42
C PRO A 170 18.97 -3.45 24.86
N GLY A 171 18.36 -2.84 25.87
CA GLY A 171 18.79 -1.55 26.43
C GLY A 171 18.27 -0.32 25.68
N MET A 172 17.49 -0.48 24.59
CA MET A 172 16.77 0.64 23.97
C MET A 172 15.46 0.92 24.70
N ILE A 173 15.12 2.21 24.83
CA ILE A 173 13.80 2.63 25.34
C ILE A 173 12.77 2.41 24.24
N VAL A 174 11.70 1.66 24.57
CA VAL A 174 10.54 1.48 23.69
C VAL A 174 9.84 2.83 23.51
N TYR A 175 9.61 3.22 22.26
CA TYR A 175 8.79 4.39 21.97
C TYR A 175 7.33 4.08 22.33
N ASP A 176 6.86 4.64 23.44
CA ASP A 176 5.50 4.48 23.96
C ASP A 176 4.84 5.87 24.10
N PRO A 177 4.43 6.50 22.99
CA PRO A 177 3.73 7.77 23.06
C PRO A 177 2.38 7.55 23.76
N PRO A 178 1.95 8.47 24.64
CA PRO A 178 0.66 8.39 25.32
C PRO A 178 -0.50 8.28 24.31
N GLU A 179 -1.54 7.55 24.70
CA GLU A 179 -2.68 7.16 23.85
C GLU A 179 -3.49 8.37 23.35
N ASP A 180 -3.41 9.50 24.06
CA ASP A 180 -4.15 10.73 23.80
C ASP A 180 -3.28 11.84 23.22
N LEU A 181 -3.06 11.78 21.90
CA LEU A 181 -2.91 12.98 21.08
C LEU A 181 -3.69 12.74 19.79
N CYS A 182 -4.99 12.52 19.93
CA CYS A 182 -5.91 13.08 18.94
C CYS A 182 -5.59 14.57 18.93
N GLU A 183 -5.04 15.06 17.82
CA GLU A 183 -5.11 16.49 17.51
C GLU A 183 -6.60 16.81 17.44
N GLU A 184 -7.20 17.15 18.58
CA GLU A 184 -8.49 17.81 18.62
C GLU A 184 -8.33 19.05 17.75
N SER A 185 -9.13 19.07 16.70
CA SER A 185 -9.24 20.11 15.71
C SER A 185 -9.31 21.49 16.37
N ASP A 186 -8.32 22.34 16.10
CA ASP A 186 -8.36 23.79 16.31
C ASP A 186 -9.42 24.50 15.41
N GLU A 187 -10.60 23.89 15.19
CA GLU A 187 -11.71 24.48 14.43
C GLU A 187 -12.86 25.03 15.29
N GLU A 188 -12.87 24.80 16.61
CA GLU A 188 -13.94 25.35 17.47
C GLU A 188 -13.66 26.75 18.05
N ALA A 189 -12.50 27.36 17.76
CA ALA A 189 -12.18 28.70 18.26
C ALA A 189 -12.63 29.86 17.33
N ARG A 190 -13.45 29.61 16.29
CA ARG A 190 -13.86 30.64 15.30
C ARG A 190 -15.35 30.93 15.19
N THR A 191 -16.21 30.38 16.04
CA THR A 191 -17.67 30.65 15.94
C THR A 191 -18.27 31.47 17.08
N ASP A 192 -17.48 32.08 17.97
CA ASP A 192 -18.02 32.87 19.09
C ASP A 192 -17.57 34.35 19.12
N SER A 193 -17.05 34.91 18.02
CA SER A 193 -16.69 36.34 17.95
C SER A 193 -17.63 37.24 17.15
N ASP A 194 -18.76 36.74 16.63
CA ASP A 194 -19.68 37.51 15.76
C ASP A 194 -21.10 37.62 16.32
N LEU A 195 -21.26 37.75 17.64
CA LEU A 195 -22.52 38.18 18.27
C LEU A 195 -22.25 39.08 19.47
N GLU A 196 -21.83 40.32 19.23
CA GLU A 196 -22.16 41.51 20.05
C GLU A 196 -22.06 42.79 19.22
#